data_AF-A0A6M1R5G2-F1
#
_entry.id   AF-A0A6M1R5G2-F1
#
_cell.length_a   1.000
_cell.length_b   1.000
_cell.length_c   1.000
_cell.angle_alpha   90.00
_cell.angle_beta   90.00
_cell.angle_gamma   90.00
#
_symmetry.space_group_name_H-M   'P 1'
#
loop_
_entity.id
_entity.type
_entity.pdbx_description
1 polymer ?
#
loop_
_entity_poly.entity_id
_entity_poly.type
_entity_poly.pdbx_seq_one_letter_code
_entity_poly.pdbx_strand_id
1 'polypeptide(L)'
;MGILGFGTKEAVKEREDVRHQDVPTEEGDHDRYSHYVEKDKLTEAMVMGTPVVALCGKVWVPSRDGSKFPVCPDCKEIFEGMPPGGGEGDDE
;
A
#
# COMPACT_ATOMS: atom_id res chain seq x y z
N MET A 1 -18.71 -36.63 -54.01
CA MET A 1 -19.77 -35.78 -53.43
C MET A 1 -19.80 -36.00 -51.92
N GLY A 2 -19.47 -34.97 -51.15
CA GLY A 2 -19.47 -35.02 -49.68
C GLY A 2 -18.91 -33.74 -49.07
N ILE A 3 -19.75 -32.70 -49.04
CA ILE A 3 -19.85 -31.59 -48.07
C ILE A 3 -18.58 -30.90 -47.51
N LEU A 4 -18.61 -29.57 -47.69
CA LEU A 4 -17.82 -28.50 -47.10
C LEU A 4 -17.51 -28.68 -45.59
N GLY A 5 -16.29 -28.28 -45.20
CA GLY A 5 -15.91 -28.09 -43.81
C GLY A 5 -14.76 -27.09 -43.65
N PHE A 6 -15.00 -25.83 -44.03
CA PHE A 6 -14.17 -24.71 -43.57
C PHE A 6 -14.36 -24.56 -42.05
N GLY A 7 -13.30 -24.75 -41.29
CA GLY A 7 -13.31 -24.62 -39.83
C GLY A 7 -12.00 -24.02 -39.33
N THR A 8 -11.72 -22.78 -39.71
CA THR A 8 -10.78 -21.93 -38.98
C THR A 8 -11.33 -21.69 -37.59
N LYS A 9 -10.65 -22.23 -36.58
CA LYS A 9 -10.78 -21.79 -35.19
C LYS A 9 -9.34 -21.72 -34.70
N GLU A 10 -8.66 -20.66 -35.13
CA GLU A 10 -8.54 -19.40 -34.38
C GLU A 10 -8.00 -19.69 -32.97
N ALA A 11 -6.75 -19.27 -32.80
CA ALA A 11 -5.99 -19.34 -31.58
C ALA A 11 -6.79 -18.73 -30.42
N VAL A 12 -7.03 -19.52 -29.38
CA VAL A 12 -7.41 -18.96 -28.08
C VAL A 12 -6.16 -18.30 -27.54
N LYS A 13 -6.08 -17.00 -27.84
CA LYS A 13 -5.11 -16.04 -27.35
C LYS A 13 -5.03 -16.13 -25.82
N GLU A 14 -3.82 -16.43 -25.38
CA GLU A 14 -3.21 -16.05 -24.11
C GLU A 14 -3.98 -14.92 -23.42
N ARG A 15 -4.78 -15.31 -22.43
CA ARG A 15 -5.24 -14.36 -21.42
C ARG A 15 -4.05 -14.14 -20.51
N GLU A 16 -3.21 -13.19 -20.89
CA GLU A 16 -2.26 -12.55 -20.00
C GLU A 16 -3.09 -11.97 -18.84
N ASP A 17 -3.11 -12.68 -17.71
CA ASP A 17 -3.61 -12.21 -16.43
C ASP A 17 -2.61 -11.17 -15.92
N VAL A 18 -2.53 -10.04 -16.61
CA VAL A 18 -2.05 -8.81 -16.01
C VAL A 18 -3.26 -8.26 -15.30
N ARG A 19 -3.30 -8.33 -13.97
CA ARG A 19 -3.88 -7.34 -13.05
C ARG A 19 -4.09 -7.99 -11.70
N HIS A 20 -3.02 -7.99 -10.93
CA HIS A 20 -2.92 -7.43 -9.58
C HIS A 20 -1.65 -8.08 -9.05
N GLN A 21 -0.51 -7.40 -9.17
CA GLN A 21 0.43 -7.49 -8.05
C GLN A 21 -0.28 -6.69 -6.96
N ASP A 22 -1.19 -7.37 -6.26
CA ASP A 22 -1.49 -7.07 -4.87
C ASP A 22 -0.15 -6.89 -4.20
N VAL A 23 0.23 -5.61 -4.02
CA VAL A 23 1.34 -5.23 -3.16
C VAL A 23 1.11 -6.05 -1.90
N PRO A 24 2.03 -6.94 -1.49
CA PRO A 24 1.80 -7.78 -0.33
C PRO A 24 1.73 -6.87 0.89
N THR A 25 0.57 -6.27 1.14
CA THR A 25 0.22 -5.69 2.41
C THR A 25 0.05 -6.91 3.28
N GLU A 26 1.11 -7.25 4.01
CA GLU A 26 1.19 -8.40 4.90
C GLU A 26 -0.18 -8.74 5.51
N GLU A 27 -0.80 -9.77 4.94
CA GLU A 27 -2.16 -10.23 5.21
C GLU A 27 -2.20 -10.83 6.62
N GLY A 28 -2.14 -9.98 7.64
CA GLY A 28 -1.96 -10.47 9.00
C GLY A 28 -1.69 -9.43 10.09
N ASP A 29 -1.29 -8.19 9.78
CA ASP A 29 -1.13 -7.14 10.79
C ASP A 29 -1.98 -5.92 10.47
N HIS A 30 -3.29 -6.14 10.48
CA HIS A 30 -4.31 -5.09 10.43
C HIS A 30 -4.07 -4.08 11.55
N ASP A 31 -3.60 -2.87 11.22
CA ASP A 31 -3.99 -1.59 11.82
C ASP A 31 -3.98 -1.53 13.36
N ARG A 32 -3.24 -2.40 14.06
CA ARG A 32 -3.22 -2.45 15.54
C ARG A 32 -2.21 -1.47 16.11
N TYR A 33 -1.32 -0.99 15.24
CA TYR A 33 -0.31 -0.02 15.56
C TYR A 33 -0.31 1.12 14.54
N SER A 34 -0.18 2.35 15.02
CA SER A 34 0.06 3.52 14.19
C SER A 34 1.51 3.54 13.75
N HIS A 35 1.76 3.86 12.48
CA HIS A 35 3.10 3.95 11.92
C HIS A 35 3.41 5.38 11.51
N TYR A 36 4.65 5.84 11.76
CA TYR A 36 5.09 7.15 11.32
C TYR A 36 5.50 7.14 9.85
N VAL A 37 5.06 8.17 9.14
CA VAL A 37 5.39 8.50 7.75
C VAL A 37 5.67 10.00 7.70
N GLU A 38 6.44 10.42 6.70
CA GLU A 38 6.49 11.84 6.32
C GLU A 38 5.07 12.39 6.09
N LYS A 39 4.73 13.49 6.77
CA LYS A 39 3.37 14.07 6.77
C LYS A 39 2.86 14.33 5.35
N ASP A 40 3.69 14.94 4.51
CA ASP A 40 3.34 15.24 3.12
C ASP A 40 3.01 13.98 2.31
N LYS A 41 3.81 12.93 2.46
CA LYS A 41 3.59 11.64 1.76
C LYS A 41 2.35 10.92 2.25
N LEU A 42 2.06 10.98 3.55
CA LEU A 42 0.85 10.38 4.10
C LEU A 42 -0.40 11.08 3.56
N THR A 43 -0.41 12.42 3.54
CA THR A 43 -1.53 13.19 2.99
C THR A 43 -1.73 12.91 1.50
N GLU A 44 -0.66 12.92 0.70
CA GLU A 44 -0.76 12.60 -0.74
C GLU A 44 -1.34 11.20 -0.96
N ALA A 45 -0.84 10.21 -0.24
CA ALA A 45 -1.28 8.83 -0.39
C ALA A 45 -2.72 8.59 0.08
N MET A 46 -3.18 9.30 1.11
CA MET A 46 -4.59 9.27 1.52
C MET A 46 -5.53 9.77 0.42
N VAL A 47 -5.10 10.77 -0.37
CA VAL A 47 -5.89 11.32 -1.48
C VAL A 47 -5.79 10.44 -2.73
N MET A 48 -4.58 9.95 -3.04
CA MET A 48 -4.30 9.18 -4.25
C MET A 48 -4.63 7.68 -4.10
N GLY A 49 -4.81 7.18 -2.89
CA GLY A 49 -4.97 5.75 -2.63
C GLY A 49 -3.73 4.94 -2.96
N THR A 50 -2.55 5.54 -2.85
CA THR A 50 -1.27 4.90 -3.17
C THR A 50 -0.64 4.27 -1.93
N PRO A 51 0.20 3.23 -2.09
CA PRO A 51 0.91 2.64 -0.95
C PRO A 51 2.02 3.57 -0.44
N VAL A 52 2.16 3.66 0.89
CA VAL A 52 3.26 4.36 1.59
C VAL A 52 4.09 3.39 2.39
N VAL A 53 5.31 3.81 2.71
CA VAL A 53 6.27 3.04 3.52
C VAL A 53 6.51 3.76 4.84
N ALA A 54 6.37 3.04 5.95
CA ALA A 54 6.62 3.54 7.31
C ALA A 54 8.12 3.67 7.59
N LEU A 55 8.46 4.39 8.66
CA LEU A 55 9.81 4.37 9.23
C LEU A 55 10.30 2.94 9.57
N CYS A 56 9.40 2.04 9.97
CA CYS A 56 9.74 0.64 10.25
C CYS A 56 9.82 -0.25 9.00
N GLY A 57 9.52 0.29 7.81
CA GLY A 57 9.53 -0.45 6.53
C GLY A 57 8.19 -1.10 6.14
N LYS A 58 7.16 -1.05 6.99
CA LYS A 58 5.82 -1.55 6.63
C LYS A 58 5.23 -0.77 5.46
N VAL A 59 4.64 -1.49 4.50
CA VAL A 59 3.96 -0.90 3.34
C VAL A 59 2.45 -1.06 3.47
N TRP A 60 1.70 0.03 3.35
CA TRP A 60 0.23 -0.01 3.39
C TRP A 60 -0.40 1.11 2.56
N VAL A 61 -1.67 0.92 2.20
CA VAL A 61 -2.50 1.97 1.62
C VAL A 61 -3.34 2.60 2.74
N PRO A 62 -3.16 3.89 3.07
CA PRO A 62 -3.88 4.51 4.17
C PRO A 62 -5.36 4.69 3.79
N SER A 63 -6.26 4.18 4.63
CA SER A 63 -7.71 4.23 4.39
C SER A 63 -8.53 4.69 5.59
N ARG A 64 -7.93 4.79 6.77
CA ARG A 64 -8.57 5.14 8.06
C ARG A 64 -7.63 5.98 8.91
N ASP A 65 -8.20 6.72 9.87
CA ASP A 65 -7.42 7.40 10.90
C ASP A 65 -6.81 6.39 11.87
N GLY A 66 -5.47 6.31 11.87
CA GLY A 66 -4.68 5.41 12.70
C GLY A 66 -4.41 5.95 14.11
N SER A 67 -4.85 7.17 14.44
CA SER A 67 -4.51 7.87 15.70
C SER A 67 -5.08 7.21 16.95
N LYS A 68 -6.01 6.26 16.79
CA LYS A 68 -6.64 5.49 17.87
C LYS A 68 -5.85 4.26 18.31
N PHE A 69 -4.77 3.95 17.61
CA PHE A 69 -3.95 2.78 17.88
C PHE A 69 -2.65 3.18 18.61
N PRO A 70 -2.05 2.27 19.39
CA PRO A 70 -0.71 2.50 19.93
C PRO A 70 0.31 2.67 18.80
N VAL A 71 1.32 3.52 18.97
CA VAL A 71 2.39 3.66 17.96
C VAL A 71 3.23 2.37 17.92
N CYS A 72 3.66 1.96 16.72
CA CYS A 72 4.60 0.86 16.52
C CYS A 72 5.90 1.12 17.31
N PRO A 73 6.39 0.16 18.11
CA PRO A 73 7.57 0.35 18.96
C PRO A 73 8.81 0.73 18.15
N ASP A 74 9.03 0.11 16.99
CA ASP A 74 10.15 0.43 16.12
C ASP A 74 10.05 1.86 15.56
N CYS A 75 8.86 2.27 15.12
CA CYS A 75 8.62 3.64 14.66
C CYS A 75 8.90 4.65 15.78
N LYS A 76 8.51 4.32 17.02
CA LYS A 76 8.76 5.17 18.19
C LYS A 76 10.25 5.31 18.48
N GLU A 77 11.00 4.21 18.51
CA GLU A 77 12.45 4.24 18.77
C GLU A 77 13.22 5.03 17.70
N ILE A 78 12.89 4.82 16.43
CA ILE A 78 13.50 5.57 15.32
C ILE A 78 13.16 7.06 15.43
N PHE A 79 11.91 7.39 15.73
CA PHE A 79 11.47 8.77 15.89
C PHE A 79 12.14 9.48 17.06
N GLU A 80 12.26 8.83 18.21
CA GLU A 80 12.95 9.36 19.40
C GLU A 80 14.47 9.54 19.18
N GLY A 81 15.07 8.75 18.28
CA GLY A 81 16.48 8.85 17.91
C GLY A 81 16.80 9.92 16.86
N MET A 82 15.80 10.53 16.22
CA MET A 82 16.02 11.58 15.22
C MET A 82 16.28 12.94 15.87
N PRO A 83 17.18 13.78 15.31
CA PRO A 83 17.38 15.13 15.82
C PRO A 83 16.08 15.94 15.72
N PRO A 84 15.76 16.79 16.73
CA PRO A 84 14.58 17.65 16.67
C PRO A 84 14.76 18.66 15.54
N GLY A 85 14.13 18.40 14.39
CA GLY A 85 14.33 19.24 13.21
C GLY A 85 13.56 18.81 11.97
N GLY A 86 12.31 18.35 12.10
CA GLY A 86 11.52 17.98 10.92
C GLY A 86 10.06 17.58 11.15
N GLY A 87 9.38 18.11 12.16
CA GLY A 87 8.00 17.72 12.46
C GLY A 87 7.26 18.78 13.26
N GLU A 88 7.33 20.04 12.80
CA GLU A 88 6.42 21.07 13.28
C GLU A 88 5.07 20.93 12.57
N GLY A 89 4.03 20.76 13.37
CA GLY A 89 2.67 21.03 12.95
C GLY A 89 1.72 19.94 13.37
N ASP A 90 1.22 20.02 14.59
CA ASP A 90 -0.16 19.69 14.98
C ASP A 90 -0.37 20.35 16.37
N ASP A 91 -1.06 21.50 16.38
CA ASP A 91 -2.00 21.99 17.42
C ASP A 91 -2.32 23.49 17.16
N GLU A 92 -3.39 23.76 16.38
CA GLU A 92 -4.30 24.90 16.60
C GLU A 92 -5.74 24.51 16.21
#